data_AF-A0A922LRF2-F1
#
_entry.id   AF-A0A922LRF2-F1
#
_cell.length_a   1.000
_cell.length_b   1.000
_cell.length_c   1.000
_cell.angle_alpha   90.00
_cell.angle_beta   90.00
_cell.angle_gamma   90.00
#
_symmetry.space_group_name_H-M   'P 1'
#
loop_
_entity.id
_entity.type
_entity.pdbx_description
1 polymer ?
#
loop_
_entity_poly.entity_id
_entity_poly.type
_entity_poly.pdbx_seq_one_letter_code
_entity_poly.pdbx_strand_id
1 'polypeptide(L)'
;MWDLGSNTFAQVGVHDAPVKTAHFITAPNYSCLMTGSWDKRLRFWDTRQPQPILNLDLPERIYCADVHYPLALVGTAGRQIFVYNLENGPTQFNQLESPLKFQVSVSRNLLSFK
;
A
#
# COMPACT_ATOMS: atom_id res chain seq x y z
N MET A 1 -7.16 -10.15 9.75
CA MET A 1 -8.52 -10.02 9.18
C MET A 1 -9.50 -10.46 10.24
N TRP A 2 -10.49 -9.63 10.52
CA TRP A 2 -11.55 -9.95 11.47
C TRP A 2 -12.81 -10.24 10.68
N ASP A 3 -13.32 -11.46 10.78
CA ASP A 3 -14.64 -11.79 10.25
C ASP A 3 -15.69 -11.44 11.30
N LEU A 4 -16.55 -10.47 10.98
CA LEU A 4 -17.60 -9.99 11.87
C LEU A 4 -18.74 -10.99 12.02
N GLY A 5 -18.96 -11.87 11.02
CA GLY A 5 -20.04 -12.85 11.05
C GLY A 5 -19.79 -13.97 12.05
N SER A 6 -18.59 -14.55 12.03
CA SER A 6 -18.17 -15.60 12.97
C SER A 6 -17.42 -15.07 14.21
N ASN A 7 -17.11 -13.77 14.25
CA ASN A 7 -16.24 -13.13 15.25
C ASN A 7 -14.87 -13.83 15.39
N THR A 8 -14.28 -14.21 14.26
CA THR A 8 -12.98 -14.90 14.22
C THR A 8 -11.87 -14.01 13.66
N PHE A 9 -10.64 -14.26 14.09
CA PHE A 9 -9.46 -13.53 13.64
C PHE A 9 -8.55 -14.46 12.82
N ALA A 10 -8.18 -14.01 11.64
CA ALA A 10 -7.21 -14.68 10.78
C ALA A 10 -5.99 -13.78 10.55
N GLN A 11 -4.79 -14.34 10.68
CA GLN A 11 -3.56 -13.66 10.32
C GLN A 11 -3.39 -13.67 8.79
N VAL A 12 -3.17 -12.49 8.19
CA VAL A 12 -3.09 -12.33 6.73
C VAL A 12 -1.65 -12.27 6.23
N GLY A 13 -0.72 -11.80 7.05
CA GLY A 13 0.67 -11.64 6.66
C GLY A 13 1.56 -11.24 7.83
N VAL A 14 2.87 -11.24 7.59
CA VAL A 14 3.92 -10.86 8.55
C VAL A 14 4.86 -9.88 7.89
N HIS A 15 5.33 -8.90 8.67
CA HIS A 15 6.43 -8.02 8.32
C HIS A 15 7.51 -8.08 9.38
N ASP A 16 8.74 -7.75 9.00
CA ASP A 16 9.92 -7.79 9.88
C ASP A 16 9.98 -6.56 10.82
N ALA A 17 9.11 -5.58 10.57
CA ALA A 17 8.97 -4.35 11.35
C ALA A 17 7.49 -3.91 11.38
N PRO A 18 7.13 -2.89 12.19
CA PRO A 18 5.76 -2.43 12.34
C PRO A 18 5.08 -2.06 11.02
N VAL A 19 3.88 -2.58 10.81
CA VAL A 19 3.02 -2.23 9.67
C VAL A 19 2.37 -0.88 9.95
N LYS A 20 2.61 0.09 9.07
CA LYS A 20 2.16 1.47 9.24
C LYS A 20 0.85 1.76 8.49
N THR A 21 0.60 1.05 7.40
CA THR A 21 -0.58 1.23 6.55
C THR A 21 -1.13 -0.12 6.09
N ALA A 22 -2.45 -0.21 5.98
CA ALA A 22 -3.15 -1.38 5.47
C ALA A 22 -4.38 -0.89 4.70
N HIS A 23 -4.50 -1.28 3.43
CA HIS A 23 -5.57 -0.86 2.54
C HIS A 23 -6.10 -2.05 1.77
N PHE A 24 -7.43 -2.24 1.77
CA PHE A 24 -8.07 -3.21 0.90
C PHE A 24 -8.18 -2.64 -0.51
N ILE A 25 -7.76 -3.45 -1.48
CA ILE A 25 -7.90 -3.17 -2.91
C ILE A 25 -8.99 -4.09 -3.43
N THR A 26 -10.01 -3.48 -4.03
CA THR A 26 -11.08 -4.20 -4.73
C THR A 26 -11.00 -3.80 -6.20
N ALA A 27 -10.34 -4.63 -7.01
CA ALA A 27 -10.34 -4.51 -8.46
C ALA A 27 -11.46 -5.40 -9.05
N PRO A 28 -11.91 -5.15 -10.28
CA PRO A 28 -12.93 -5.98 -10.94
C PRO A 28 -12.52 -7.46 -11.09
N ASN A 29 -11.21 -7.72 -11.18
CA ASN A 29 -10.61 -9.04 -11.47
C ASN A 29 -9.92 -9.68 -10.26
N TYR A 30 -9.61 -8.93 -9.20
CA TYR A 30 -8.99 -9.47 -7.98
C TYR A 30 -9.29 -8.60 -6.76
N SER A 31 -9.19 -9.20 -5.58
CA SER A 31 -9.15 -8.49 -4.31
C SER A 31 -7.87 -8.85 -3.57
N CYS A 32 -7.23 -7.85 -2.97
CA CYS A 32 -6.05 -8.08 -2.16
C CYS A 32 -5.93 -7.02 -1.05
N LEU A 33 -5.10 -7.31 -0.06
CA LEU A 33 -4.73 -6.37 0.98
C LEU A 33 -3.33 -5.83 0.68
N MET A 34 -3.19 -4.52 0.58
CA MET A 34 -1.90 -3.85 0.50
C MET A 34 -1.45 -3.42 1.89
N THR A 35 -0.27 -3.82 2.31
CA THR A 35 0.34 -3.40 3.59
C THR A 35 1.68 -2.74 3.37
N GLY A 36 1.89 -1.60 4.02
CA GLY A 36 3.16 -0.89 4.04
C GLY A 36 3.78 -0.89 5.43
N SER A 37 5.04 -1.29 5.53
CA SER A 37 5.77 -1.39 6.80
C SER A 37 7.05 -0.55 6.81
N TRP A 38 7.59 -0.39 8.02
CA TRP A 38 8.91 0.18 8.27
C TRP A 38 10.06 -0.79 7.98
N ASP A 39 9.77 -2.02 7.56
CA ASP A 39 10.78 -2.94 7.01
C ASP A 39 11.21 -2.57 5.58
N LYS A 40 10.73 -1.41 5.10
CA LYS A 40 10.93 -0.89 3.73
C LYS A 40 10.29 -1.78 2.67
N ARG A 41 9.23 -2.52 3.01
CA ARG A 41 8.51 -3.37 2.07
C ARG A 41 7.04 -3.00 1.98
N LEU A 42 6.57 -2.98 0.74
CA LEU A 42 5.16 -2.95 0.39
C LEU A 42 4.76 -4.36 -0.05
N ARG A 43 3.85 -5.00 0.69
CA ARG A 43 3.39 -6.36 0.38
C ARG A 43 1.91 -6.35 -0.01
N PHE A 44 1.57 -7.19 -0.96
CA PHE A 44 0.19 -7.45 -1.38
C PHE A 44 -0.18 -8.87 -0.98
N TRP A 45 -1.30 -9.04 -0.31
CA TRP A 45 -1.73 -10.32 0.25
C TRP A 45 -3.07 -10.74 -0.34
N ASP A 46 -3.18 -12.01 -0.69
CA ASP A 46 -4.47 -12.66 -0.87
C ASP A 46 -4.90 -13.19 0.48
N THR A 47 -6.06 -12.78 0.99
CA THR A 47 -6.57 -13.25 2.30
C THR A 47 -6.75 -14.77 2.40
N ARG A 48 -6.74 -15.47 1.26
CA ARG A 48 -6.87 -16.93 1.17
C ARG A 48 -5.55 -17.67 1.36
N GLN A 49 -4.41 -16.98 1.25
CA GLN A 49 -3.09 -17.59 1.30
C GLN A 49 -2.15 -16.82 2.23
N PRO A 50 -1.30 -17.50 3.01
CA PRO A 50 -0.38 -16.83 3.93
C PRO A 50 0.79 -16.16 3.21
N GLN A 51 1.03 -16.50 1.94
CA GLN A 51 2.13 -15.94 1.17
C GLN A 51 1.71 -14.64 0.47
N PRO A 52 2.58 -13.63 0.43
CA PRO A 52 2.28 -12.41 -0.31
C PRO A 52 2.24 -12.71 -1.81
N ILE A 53 1.23 -12.16 -2.50
CA ILE A 53 1.12 -12.18 -3.96
C ILE A 53 2.30 -11.43 -4.57
N LEU A 54 2.66 -10.30 -3.96
CA LEU A 54 3.75 -9.45 -4.41
C LEU A 54 4.47 -8.84 -3.20
N ASN A 55 5.80 -8.80 -3.30
CA ASN A 55 6.67 -8.11 -2.36
C ASN A 55 7.50 -7.08 -3.12
N LEU A 56 7.35 -5.81 -2.76
CA LEU A 56 8.08 -4.70 -3.36
C LEU A 56 9.01 -4.08 -2.32
N ASP A 57 10.31 -4.06 -2.62
CA ASP A 57 11.28 -3.37 -1.80
C ASP A 57 11.30 -1.88 -2.17
N LEU A 58 11.24 -1.04 -1.14
CA LEU A 58 11.32 0.41 -1.25
C LEU A 58 12.66 0.91 -0.70
N PRO A 59 13.15 2.07 -1.18
CA PRO A 59 14.41 2.62 -0.70
C PRO A 59 14.34 3.05 0.77
N GLU A 60 13.16 3.46 1.23
CA GLU A 60 12.94 3.99 2.57
C GLU A 60 11.65 3.49 3.22
N ARG A 61 11.56 3.71 4.53
CA ARG A 61 10.41 3.32 5.36
C ARG A 61 9.12 3.97 4.87
N ILE A 62 8.01 3.22 4.89
CA ILE A 62 6.71 3.73 4.49
C ILE A 62 6.06 4.51 5.64
N TYR A 63 5.64 5.75 5.38
CA TYR A 63 4.93 6.58 6.37
C TYR A 63 3.43 6.67 6.13
N CYS A 64 3.06 6.79 4.87
CA CYS A 64 1.68 6.90 4.45
C CYS A 64 1.48 6.18 3.12
N ALA A 65 0.26 5.74 2.91
CA ALA A 65 -0.20 5.17 1.66
C ALA A 65 -1.66 5.56 1.52
N ASP A 66 -2.12 5.66 0.28
CA ASP A 66 -3.53 5.82 -0.05
C ASP A 66 -3.83 5.00 -1.28
N VAL A 67 -5.05 4.46 -1.36
CA VAL A 67 -5.49 3.60 -2.45
C VAL A 67 -6.80 4.14 -2.96
N HIS A 68 -6.80 4.49 -4.25
CA HIS A 68 -7.99 4.85 -4.98
C HIS A 68 -7.92 4.20 -6.36
N TYR A 69 -8.49 2.99 -6.48
CA TYR A 69 -8.47 2.22 -7.71
C TYR A 69 -8.82 3.12 -8.92
N PRO A 70 -8.00 3.12 -9.99
CA PRO A 70 -6.90 2.18 -10.29
C PRO A 70 -5.51 2.56 -9.73
N LEU A 71 -5.38 3.62 -8.93
CA LEU A 71 -4.10 4.11 -8.45
C LEU A 71 -3.86 3.82 -6.96
N ALA A 72 -2.63 3.50 -6.61
CA ALA A 72 -2.16 3.50 -5.23
C ALA A 72 -0.95 4.44 -5.10
N LEU A 73 -0.90 5.18 -4.00
CA LEU A 73 0.14 6.13 -3.67
C LEU A 73 0.83 5.67 -2.40
N VAL A 74 2.17 5.72 -2.39
CA VAL A 74 2.97 5.35 -1.22
C VAL A 74 4.01 6.43 -0.97
N GLY A 75 3.95 7.06 0.19
CA GLY A 75 4.92 8.04 0.65
C GLY A 75 5.96 7.41 1.57
N THR A 76 7.23 7.55 1.20
CA THR A 76 8.37 7.06 2.00
C THR A 76 9.01 8.17 2.83
N ALA A 77 9.82 7.78 3.81
CA ALA A 77 10.62 8.71 4.61
C ALA A 77 11.61 9.52 3.77
N GLY A 78 12.02 9.00 2.61
CA GLY A 78 12.91 9.68 1.66
C GLY A 78 12.24 10.78 0.84
N ARG A 79 11.04 11.25 1.23
CA ARG A 79 10.21 12.22 0.49
C ARG A 79 9.81 11.78 -0.91
N GLN A 80 9.97 10.50 -1.23
CA GLN A 80 9.56 9.93 -2.50
C GLN A 80 8.11 9.46 -2.39
N ILE A 81 7.35 9.72 -3.44
CA ILE A 81 5.99 9.27 -3.61
C ILE A 81 5.99 8.29 -4.78
N PHE A 82 5.70 7.04 -4.49
CA PHE A 82 5.55 6.00 -5.50
C PHE A 82 4.08 5.91 -5.91
N VAL A 83 3.85 5.91 -7.21
CA VAL A 83 2.53 5.73 -7.81
C VAL A 83 2.48 4.35 -8.44
N TYR A 84 1.51 3.54 -8.03
CA TYR A 84 1.27 2.21 -8.54
C TYR A 84 -0.05 2.17 -9.31
N ASN A 85 -0.05 1.50 -10.47
CA ASN A 85 -1.26 1.14 -11.19
C ASN A 85 -1.71 -0.26 -10.74
N LEU A 86 -3.01 -0.44 -10.57
CA LEU A 86 -3.67 -1.63 -10.05
C LEU A 86 -4.53 -2.39 -11.07
N GLU A 87 -4.77 -1.87 -12.29
CA GLU A 87 -5.76 -2.47 -13.23
C GLU A 87 -5.46 -3.92 -13.63
N ASN A 88 -4.18 -4.29 -13.75
CA ASN A 88 -3.75 -5.65 -14.12
C ASN A 88 -2.81 -6.26 -13.07
N GLY A 89 -2.98 -5.80 -11.83
CA GLY A 89 -2.07 -6.09 -10.74
C GLY A 89 -1.14 -4.92 -10.42
N PRO A 90 -0.57 -4.91 -9.21
CA PRO A 90 0.24 -3.80 -8.71
C PRO A 90 1.56 -3.67 -9.47
N THR A 91 1.65 -2.63 -10.28
CA THR A 91 2.85 -2.28 -11.05
C THR A 91 3.24 -0.84 -10.77
N GLN A 92 4.55 -0.56 -10.66
CA GLN A 92 5.01 0.81 -10.47
C GLN A 92 4.77 1.60 -11.76
N PHE A 93 3.97 2.65 -11.65
CA PHE A 93 3.64 3.53 -12.77
C PHE A 93 4.55 4.75 -12.83
N ASN A 94 4.78 5.40 -11.68
CA ASN A 94 5.58 6.61 -11.61
C ASN A 94 6.27 6.76 -10.25
N GLN A 95 7.33 7.55 -10.21
CA GLN A 95 8.00 7.98 -9.00
C GLN A 95 8.10 9.50 -9.02
N LEU A 96 7.56 10.13 -7.99
CA LEU A 96 7.57 11.57 -7.80
C LEU A 96 8.41 11.91 -6.58
N GLU A 97 9.15 13.01 -6.63
CA GLU A 97 9.71 13.59 -5.42
C GLU A 97 8.72 14.60 -4.85
N SER A 98 8.47 14.53 -3.55
CA SER A 98 7.53 15.46 -2.92
C SER A 98 8.08 16.89 -2.96
N PRO A 99 7.33 17.85 -3.53
CA PRO A 99 7.72 19.26 -3.52
C PRO A 99 7.62 19.88 -2.11
N LEU A 100 7.03 19.18 -1.14
CA LEU A 100 6.87 19.66 0.23
C LEU A 100 8.16 19.44 1.04
N LYS A 101 8.56 20.47 1.78
CA LYS A 101 9.78 20.50 2.61
C LYS A 101 9.68 19.62 3.87
N PHE A 102 8.47 19.23 4.29
CA PHE A 102 8.18 18.45 5.49
C PHE A 102 7.31 17.22 5.19
N GLN A 103 7.02 16.42 6.22
CA GLN A 103 6.39 15.10 6.16
C GLN A 103 5.32 14.97 5.08
N VAL A 104 5.52 13.99 4.19
CA VAL A 104 4.54 13.61 3.19
C VAL A 104 3.34 12.99 3.91
N SER A 105 2.24 13.74 4.00
CA SER A 105 0.92 13.16 4.21
C SER A 105 0.27 13.02 2.85
N VAL A 106 0.03 11.79 2.41
CA VAL A 106 -0.80 11.55 1.22
C VAL A 106 -2.23 11.83 1.63
N SER A 107 -2.79 12.92 1.12
CA SER A 107 -4.18 13.32 1.30
C SER A 107 -4.85 13.47 -0.06
N ARG A 108 -6.12 13.04 -0.15
CA ARG A 108 -6.96 12.97 -1.36
C ARG A 108 -6.89 14.18 -2.32
N ASN A 109 -6.59 15.38 -1.83
CA ASN A 109 -6.54 16.59 -2.65
C ASN A 109 -5.32 16.74 -3.57
N LEU A 110 -4.30 15.87 -3.47
CA LEU A 110 -3.11 15.94 -4.34
C LEU A 110 -3.40 15.57 -5.80
N LEU A 111 -4.55 14.93 -6.10
CA LEU A 111 -4.96 14.57 -7.45
C LEU A 111 -5.77 15.68 -8.17
N SER A 112 -6.06 16.81 -7.51
CA SER A 112 -6.87 17.89 -8.10
C SER A 112 -6.07 18.90 -8.95
N PHE A 113 -4.79 18.63 -9.24
CA PHE A 113 -4.01 19.40 -10.22
C PHE A 113 -4.03 18.71 -11.57
N LYS A 114 -5.18 18.74 -12.24
CA LYS A 114 -5.29 18.79 -13.70
C LYS A 114 -6.59 19.47 -14.09
#